data_AF-X0UYI3-F1
#
_entry.id   AF-X0UYI3-F1
#
_cell.length_a   1.000
_cell.length_b   1.000
_cell.length_c   1.000
_cell.angle_alpha   90.00
_cell.angle_beta   90.00
_cell.angle_gamma   90.00
#
_symmetry.space_group_name_H-M   'P 1'
#
loop_
_entity.id
_entity.type
_entity.pdbx_description
1 polymer ?
#
loop_
_entity_poly.entity_id
_entity_poly.type
_entity_poly.pdbx_seq_one_letter_code
_entity_poly.pdbx_strand_id
1 'polypeptide(L)' 'LEYVRRGGRIGRARAFLGAMLRVKPMLALRDGEVHPHERVRTKAHALDRLFQIATSYPNVREVA' A
#
# COMPACT_ATOMS: atom_id res chain seq x y z
N LEU A 1 9.22 3.62 -3.18
CA LEU A 1 8.87 2.73 -4.30
C LEU A 1 10.07 2.03 -4.92
N GLU A 2 11.29 2.56 -4.78
CA GLU A 2 12.49 1.97 -5.39
C GLU A 2 12.74 0.51 -4.96
N TYR A 3 12.53 0.17 -3.69
CA TYR A 3 12.70 -1.21 -3.21
C TYR A 3 11.67 -2.19 -3.77
N VAL A 4 10.41 -1.78 -3.91
CA VAL A 4 9.36 -2.58 -4.58
C VAL A 4 9.67 -2.77 -6.06
N ARG A 5 10.23 -1.72 -6.70
CA ARG A 5 10.70 -1.77 -8.10
C ARG A 5 11.85 -2.76 -8.26
N ARG A 6 12.86 -2.70 -7.38
CA ARG A 6 14.01 -3.63 -7.39
C ARG A 6 13.57 -5.07 -7.11
N GLY A 7 12.53 -5.28 -6.31
CA GLY A 7 12.03 -6.60 -5.94
C GLY A 7 11.13 -7.29 -6.98
N GLY A 8 10.93 -6.71 -8.17
CA GLY A 8 10.14 -7.29 -9.28
C GLY A 8 8.62 -7.34 -9.07
N ARG A 9 8.14 -7.11 -7.84
CA ARG A 9 6.73 -7.26 -7.42
C ARG A 9 5.88 -6.00 -7.65
N ILE A 10 6.32 -5.06 -8.49
CA ILE A 10 5.65 -3.76 -8.62
C ILE A 10 4.31 -3.83 -9.37
N GLY A 11 4.08 -4.89 -10.16
CA GLY A 11 2.81 -5.20 -10.83
C GLY A 11 2.04 -3.98 -11.32
N ARG A 12 0.76 -3.89 -10.93
CA ARG A 12 -0.15 -2.77 -11.26
C ARG A 12 0.14 -1.46 -10.51
N ALA A 13 1.00 -1.45 -9.48
CA ALA A 13 1.44 -0.20 -8.85
C ALA A 13 2.37 0.64 -9.74
N ARG A 14 2.78 0.14 -10.91
CA ARG A 14 3.56 0.89 -11.93
C ARG A 14 2.89 2.20 -12.36
N ALA A 15 1.55 2.27 -12.36
CA ALA A 15 0.79 3.49 -12.66
C ALA A 15 1.11 4.67 -11.71
N PHE A 16 1.61 4.38 -10.50
CA PHE A 16 1.98 5.40 -9.53
C PHE A 16 3.40 5.93 -9.72
N LEU A 17 4.28 5.20 -10.44
CA LEU A 17 5.65 5.67 -10.69
C LEU A 17 5.69 6.93 -11.56
N GLY A 18 4.72 7.11 -12.47
CA GLY A 18 4.63 8.29 -13.34
C GLY A 18 3.95 9.51 -12.71
N ALA A 19 3.16 9.33 -11.64
CA ALA A 19 2.40 10.40 -10.98
C ALA A 19 3.11 11.00 -9.75
N MET A 20 4.36 10.60 -9.48
CA MET A 20 5.08 10.84 -8.22
C MET A 20 5.78 12.20 -8.13
N LEU A 21 5.01 13.28 -8.07
CA LEU A 21 5.44 14.49 -7.35
C LEU A 21 4.92 14.37 -5.90
N ARG A 22 5.77 13.85 -5.00
CA ARG A 22 5.72 14.15 -3.55
C ARG A 22 4.68 13.42 -2.66
N VAL A 23 3.96 12.39 -3.14
CA VAL A 23 2.97 11.62 -2.33
C VAL A 23 3.47 10.20 -2.01
N LYS A 24 3.24 9.68 -0.80
CA LYS A 24 3.63 8.31 -0.38
C LYS A 24 2.39 7.42 -0.20
N PRO A 25 1.94 6.67 -1.21
CA PRO A 25 0.72 5.87 -1.12
C PRO A 25 0.89 4.67 -0.19
N MET A 26 -0.22 4.23 0.41
CA MET A 26 -0.34 2.89 0.97
C MET A 26 -0.55 1.90 -0.17
N LEU A 27 0.11 0.75 -0.03
CA LEU A 27 0.10 -0.32 -1.02
C LEU A 27 -0.44 -1.59 -0.36
N ALA A 28 -1.11 -2.42 -1.14
CA ALA A 28 -1.57 -3.75 -0.75
C ALA A 28 -0.89 -4.78 -1.64
N LEU A 29 -0.66 -5.98 -1.11
CA LEU A 29 -0.22 -7.12 -1.91
C LEU A 29 -1.47 -7.93 -2.32
N ARG A 30 -1.61 -8.28 -3.60
CA ARG A 30 -2.62 -9.22 -4.09
C ARG A 30 -1.96 -10.11 -5.12
N ASP A 31 -2.15 -11.42 -5.01
CA ASP A 31 -1.63 -12.40 -5.97
C ASP A 31 -0.09 -12.29 -6.18
N GLY A 32 0.65 -11.91 -5.14
CA GLY A 32 2.10 -11.70 -5.20
C GLY A 32 2.54 -10.39 -5.88
N GLU A 33 1.60 -9.58 -6.33
CA GLU A 33 1.85 -8.27 -6.92
C GLU A 33 1.45 -7.12 -6.00
N VAL A 34 2.20 -6.02 -6.07
CA VAL A 34 1.88 -4.81 -5.33
C VAL A 34 0.86 -3.99 -6.10
N HIS A 35 -0.24 -3.69 -5.41
CA HIS A 35 -1.32 -2.84 -5.86
C HIS A 35 -1.37 -1.55 -5.03
N PRO A 36 -1.75 -0.44 -5.66
CA PRO A 36 -2.09 0.77 -4.93
C PRO A 36 -3.37 0.54 -4.12
N HIS A 37 -3.34 0.90 -2.84
CA HIS A 37 -4.52 0.81 -1.97
C HIS A 37 -5.12 2.21 -1.73
N GLU A 38 -4.31 3.14 -1.21
CA GLU A 38 -4.78 4.48 -0.86
C GLU A 38 -3.66 5.53 -1.05
N ARG A 39 -4.00 6.76 -1.46
CA ARG A 39 -3.05 7.87 -1.56
C ARG A 39 -2.99 8.62 -0.23
N VAL A 40 -2.04 8.27 0.63
CA VAL A 40 -1.76 9.03 1.86
C VAL A 40 -0.59 9.99 1.64
N ARG A 41 -0.69 11.19 2.23
CA ARG A 41 0.34 12.24 2.10
C ARG A 41 1.38 12.19 3.21
N THR A 42 0.96 11.81 4.42
CA THR A 42 1.80 11.77 5.62
C THR A 42 1.88 10.36 6.19
N LYS A 43 2.97 10.09 6.92
CA LYS A 43 3.17 8.80 7.60
C LYS A 43 2.16 8.58 8.73
N ALA A 44 1.82 9.64 9.48
CA ALA A 44 0.85 9.56 10.57
C ALA A 44 -0.52 9.06 10.08
N HIS A 45 -1.06 9.69 9.02
CA HIS A 45 -2.32 9.26 8.43
C HIS A 45 -2.26 7.83 7.86
N ALA A 46 -1.12 7.41 7.31
CA ALA A 46 -0.94 6.03 6.87
C ALA A 46 -1.07 5.03 8.04
N LEU A 47 -0.51 5.36 9.20
CA LEU A 47 -0.59 4.51 10.39
C LEU A 47 -2.02 4.45 10.94
N ASP A 48 -2.71 5.59 11.03
CA ASP A 48 -4.11 5.64 11.48
C ASP A 48 -5.01 4.78 10.60
N ARG A 49 -4.81 4.86 9.27
CA ARG A 49 -5.53 4.03 8.30
C ARG A 49 -5.21 2.55 8.44
N LEU A 50 -3.95 2.19 8.69
CA LEU A 50 -3.56 0.80 8.96
C LEU A 50 -4.26 0.26 10.21
N PHE A 51 -4.34 1.05 11.29
CA PHE A 51 -5.08 0.68 12.50
C PHE A 51 -6.55 0.45 12.22
N GLN A 52 -7.21 1.39 11.52
CA GLN A 52 -8.63 1.26 11.17
C GLN A 52 -8.91 0.01 10.34
N ILE A 53 -8.05 -0.30 9.37
CA ILE A 53 -8.16 -1.51 8.57
C ILE A 53 -8.03 -2.72 9.48
N ALA A 54 -6.99 -2.80 10.31
CA ALA A 54 -6.76 -3.94 11.19
C ALA A 54 -7.91 -4.17 12.19
N THR A 55 -8.48 -3.11 12.77
CA THR A 55 -9.59 -3.22 13.71
C THR A 55 -10.95 -3.45 13.05
N SER A 56 -11.07 -3.23 11.74
CA SER A 56 -12.29 -3.56 11.00
C SER A 56 -12.50 -5.06 10.81
N TYR A 57 -11.47 -5.88 11.02
CA TYR A 57 -11.58 -7.33 10.99
C TYR A 57 -11.80 -7.85 12.41
N PRO A 58 -12.88 -8.63 12.67
CA PRO A 58 -13.17 -9.17 14.00
C PRO A 58 -12.11 -10.18 14.45
N ASN A 59 -11.43 -10.84 13.51
CA ASN A 59 -10.29 -11.71 13.78
C ASN A 59 -9.13 -11.41 12.83
N VAL A 60 -7.90 -11.32 13.37
CA VAL A 60 -6.67 -11.08 12.57
C VAL A 60 -6.44 -12.17 11.50
N ARG A 61 -7.01 -13.37 11.69
CA ARG A 61 -6.94 -14.46 10.71
C ARG A 61 -7.73 -14.19 9.42
N GLU A 62 -8.66 -13.24 9.44
CA GLU A 62 -9.50 -12.87 8.29
C GLU A 62 -8.85 -11.79 7.41
N VAL A 63 -7.65 -11.32 7.78
CA VAL A 63 -6.92 -10.25 7.08
C VAL A 63 -6.10 -10.78 5.88
N ALA A 64 -5.85 -12.10 5.82
CA ALA A 64 -4.89 -12.74 4.90
C ALA A 64 -5.56 -13.40 3.68
#